data_AF-A0AAX2FBZ7-F1
#
_entry.id   AF-A0AAX2FBZ7-F1
#
_cell.length_a   1.000
_cell.length_b   1.000
_cell.length_c   1.000
_cell.angle_alpha   90.00
_cell.angle_beta   90.00
_cell.angle_gamma   90.00
#
_symmetry.space_group_name_H-M   'P 1'
#
loop_
_entity.id
_entity.type
_entity.pdbx_description
1 polymer ?
#
loop_
_entity_poly.entity_id
_entity_poly.type
_entity_poly.pdbx_seq_one_letter_code
_entity_poly.pdbx_strand_id
1 'polypeptide(L)'
;MSNLELLNPENSALILIDFQPQMTFGVASIDRQTLINNVMLLAKSAKTFNVPTILTTVETRSFSGYFWPQILDIFPNHEIIERSSMNSWEDPKFVEAVKATGRKKLIFAALWTEVCLAFPVLEAIKAGYEVYAVDDASGGTSLTAHNAAMRRVEQAGAIPVTAIQVLLEYQRDWAHKDTYDAVMEIVKEHTGAYGQGVEYAYTMVHGALPSRKI
;
A
#
# COMPACT_ATOMS: atom_id res chain seq x y z
N MET A 1 -7.45 11.43 18.42
CA MET A 1 -7.36 10.59 17.22
C MET A 1 -8.75 10.05 16.98
N SER A 2 -9.34 10.38 15.83
CA SER A 2 -10.67 9.88 15.48
C SER A 2 -10.48 8.81 14.41
N ASN A 3 -10.48 7.54 14.83
CA ASN A 3 -10.45 6.39 13.91
C ASN A 3 -11.74 6.28 13.08
N LEU A 4 -12.67 7.23 13.23
CA LEU A 4 -13.88 7.40 12.42
C LEU A 4 -13.67 8.33 11.23
N GLU A 5 -12.60 9.16 11.25
CA GLU A 5 -12.30 10.00 10.11
C GLU A 5 -11.68 9.15 9.01
N LEU A 6 -12.37 9.20 7.89
CA LEU A 6 -12.08 8.57 6.63
C LEU A 6 -10.74 9.06 6.01
N LEU A 7 -10.03 8.17 5.31
CA LEU A 7 -8.81 8.49 4.56
C LEU A 7 -9.12 9.41 3.38
N ASN A 8 -8.29 10.41 3.14
CA ASN A 8 -8.32 11.20 1.91
C ASN A 8 -6.90 11.56 1.47
N PRO A 9 -6.71 11.98 0.20
CA PRO A 9 -5.39 12.33 -0.30
C PRO A 9 -4.73 13.51 0.44
N GLU A 10 -5.52 14.35 1.09
CA GLU A 10 -5.09 15.55 1.82
C GLU A 10 -4.64 15.27 3.27
N ASN A 11 -5.07 14.17 3.88
CA ASN A 11 -4.75 13.85 5.27
C ASN A 11 -3.78 12.67 5.45
N SER A 12 -3.44 11.98 4.36
CA SER A 12 -2.69 10.71 4.40
C SER A 12 -1.43 10.69 3.53
N ALA A 13 -0.50 9.82 3.92
CA ALA A 13 0.69 9.45 3.14
C ALA A 13 0.80 7.92 3.05
N LEU A 14 1.30 7.42 1.91
CA LEU A 14 1.57 6.00 1.67
C LEU A 14 3.03 5.67 2.00
N ILE A 15 3.26 4.55 2.66
CA ILE A 15 4.58 4.05 3.02
C ILE A 15 4.68 2.59 2.54
N LEU A 16 5.58 2.35 1.58
CA LEU A 16 5.86 1.03 1.02
C LEU A 16 7.26 0.58 1.44
N ILE A 17 7.33 -0.53 2.17
CA ILE A 17 8.56 -0.99 2.84
C ILE A 17 8.98 -2.36 2.31
N ASP A 18 10.19 -2.42 1.77
CA ASP A 18 10.93 -3.65 1.51
C ASP A 18 10.23 -4.64 0.54
N PHE A 19 9.49 -4.12 -0.45
CA PHE A 19 8.98 -4.91 -1.58
C PHE A 19 10.13 -5.30 -2.53
N GLN A 20 10.92 -6.24 -2.06
CA GLN A 20 12.15 -6.74 -2.69
C GLN A 20 12.01 -8.27 -2.94
N PRO A 21 12.68 -8.84 -3.96
CA PRO A 21 12.52 -10.24 -4.35
C PRO A 21 12.73 -11.24 -3.21
N GLN A 22 13.81 -11.12 -2.45
CA GLN A 22 14.12 -12.07 -1.38
C GLN A 22 13.07 -12.02 -0.25
N MET A 23 12.58 -10.83 0.07
CA MET A 23 11.47 -10.63 1.02
C MET A 23 10.21 -11.32 0.48
N THR A 24 9.92 -11.17 -0.81
CA THR A 24 8.77 -11.79 -1.47
C THR A 24 8.81 -13.32 -1.41
N PHE A 25 9.99 -13.92 -1.60
CA PHE A 25 10.16 -15.37 -1.56
C PHE A 25 9.81 -15.96 -0.18
N GLY A 26 10.12 -15.24 0.90
CA GLY A 26 9.79 -15.68 2.25
C GLY A 26 8.31 -15.57 2.63
N VAL A 27 7.48 -14.88 1.84
CA VAL A 27 6.04 -14.74 2.14
C VAL A 27 5.32 -16.09 1.99
N ALA A 28 4.59 -16.49 3.03
CA ALA A 28 3.74 -17.70 3.04
C ALA A 28 2.38 -17.51 3.75
N SER A 29 1.99 -16.26 4.00
CA SER A 29 0.69 -15.89 4.61
C SER A 29 -0.40 -15.62 3.58
N ILE A 30 -0.02 -15.27 2.35
CA ILE A 30 -0.90 -14.96 1.23
C ILE A 30 -0.25 -15.50 -0.05
N ASP A 31 -1.06 -15.81 -1.06
CA ASP A 31 -0.56 -16.08 -2.41
C ASP A 31 0.22 -14.87 -2.94
N ARG A 32 1.43 -15.11 -3.48
CA ARG A 32 2.35 -14.05 -3.88
C ARG A 32 1.84 -13.26 -5.07
N GLN A 33 1.09 -13.89 -5.99
CA GLN A 33 0.49 -13.18 -7.12
C GLN A 33 -0.60 -12.22 -6.63
N THR A 34 -1.42 -12.66 -5.67
CA THR A 34 -2.43 -11.84 -5.01
C THR A 34 -1.80 -10.66 -4.26
N LEU A 35 -0.75 -10.91 -3.48
CA LEU A 35 0.01 -9.86 -2.80
C LEU A 35 0.53 -8.81 -3.79
N ILE A 36 1.21 -9.23 -4.85
CA ILE A 36 1.73 -8.30 -5.87
C ILE A 36 0.57 -7.49 -6.47
N ASN A 37 -0.53 -8.13 -6.84
CA ASN A 37 -1.70 -7.44 -7.37
C ASN A 37 -2.23 -6.34 -6.41
N ASN A 38 -2.35 -6.66 -5.12
CA ASN A 38 -2.89 -5.73 -4.14
C ASN A 38 -1.95 -4.55 -3.84
N VAL A 39 -0.64 -4.81 -3.82
CA VAL A 39 0.38 -3.75 -3.70
C VAL A 39 0.32 -2.82 -4.92
N MET A 40 0.15 -3.38 -6.12
CA MET A 40 -0.01 -2.58 -7.34
C MET A 40 -1.29 -1.75 -7.36
N LEU A 41 -2.41 -2.32 -6.88
CA LEU A 41 -3.66 -1.58 -6.65
C LEU A 41 -3.41 -0.38 -5.72
N LEU A 42 -2.81 -0.62 -4.56
CA LEU A 42 -2.52 0.41 -3.57
C LEU A 42 -1.59 1.51 -4.11
N ALA A 43 -0.49 1.12 -4.77
CA ALA A 43 0.48 2.05 -5.34
C ALA A 43 -0.12 2.91 -6.46
N LYS A 44 -0.91 2.33 -7.37
CA LYS A 44 -1.61 3.08 -8.42
C LYS A 44 -2.68 4.02 -7.85
N SER A 45 -3.32 3.62 -6.75
CA SER A 45 -4.27 4.47 -6.03
C SER A 45 -3.56 5.71 -5.50
N ALA A 46 -2.45 5.55 -4.77
CA ALA A 46 -1.67 6.68 -4.27
C ALA A 46 -1.18 7.60 -5.38
N LYS A 47 -0.68 7.05 -6.50
CA LYS A 47 -0.28 7.85 -7.67
C LYS A 47 -1.44 8.64 -8.27
N THR A 48 -2.59 8.00 -8.49
CA THR A 48 -3.77 8.63 -9.12
C THR A 48 -4.27 9.82 -8.32
N PHE A 49 -4.22 9.73 -7.00
CA PHE A 49 -4.68 10.77 -6.09
C PHE A 49 -3.56 11.70 -5.60
N ASN A 50 -2.35 11.60 -6.16
CA ASN A 50 -1.19 12.42 -5.77
C ASN A 50 -0.85 12.36 -4.27
N VAL A 51 -1.00 11.17 -3.67
CA VAL A 51 -0.70 10.95 -2.26
C VAL A 51 0.82 10.91 -2.07
N PRO A 52 1.38 11.67 -1.09
CA PRO A 52 2.80 11.58 -0.76
C PRO A 52 3.18 10.12 -0.46
N THR A 53 4.18 9.60 -1.15
CA THR A 53 4.58 8.19 -1.07
C THR A 53 6.05 8.07 -0.68
N ILE A 54 6.34 7.24 0.33
CA ILE A 54 7.69 6.93 0.79
C ILE A 54 8.01 5.48 0.43
N LEU A 55 9.16 5.28 -0.22
CA LEU A 55 9.66 3.97 -0.61
C LEU A 55 10.92 3.66 0.20
N THR A 56 11.00 2.47 0.79
CA THR A 56 12.20 2.03 1.49
C THR A 56 12.62 0.63 1.06
N THR A 57 13.92 0.40 1.13
CA THR A 57 14.56 -0.90 0.90
C THR A 57 15.49 -1.22 2.05
N VAL A 58 15.74 -2.51 2.28
CA VAL A 58 16.73 -2.99 3.23
C VAL A 58 17.74 -3.89 2.53
N GLU A 59 19.04 -3.67 2.73
CA GLU A 59 20.11 -4.59 2.30
C GLU A 59 20.02 -4.96 0.79
N THR A 60 19.82 -3.96 -0.07
CA THR A 60 19.53 -4.14 -1.51
C THR A 60 20.58 -4.95 -2.26
N ARG A 61 21.86 -4.72 -1.97
CA ARG A 61 23.00 -5.34 -2.68
C ARG A 61 23.57 -6.59 -2.00
N SER A 62 23.12 -6.90 -0.80
CA SER A 62 23.67 -7.97 0.05
C SER A 62 22.71 -9.15 0.19
N PHE A 63 21.43 -8.89 0.42
CA PHE A 63 20.45 -9.94 0.71
C PHE A 63 19.15 -9.78 -0.08
N SER A 64 18.55 -8.58 -0.08
CA SER A 64 17.13 -8.45 -0.39
C SER A 64 16.82 -8.30 -1.89
N GLY A 65 17.76 -7.72 -2.65
CA GLY A 65 17.57 -7.33 -4.04
C GLY A 65 16.98 -5.92 -4.19
N TYR A 66 16.85 -5.43 -5.43
CA TYR A 66 16.23 -4.11 -5.69
C TYR A 66 14.72 -4.14 -5.40
N PHE A 67 14.14 -2.96 -5.19
CA PHE A 67 12.70 -2.79 -5.11
C PHE A 67 12.01 -3.31 -6.39
N TRP A 68 10.77 -3.76 -6.28
CA TRP A 68 10.04 -4.31 -7.43
C TRP A 68 9.98 -3.31 -8.60
N PRO A 69 10.41 -3.70 -9.81
CA PRO A 69 10.41 -2.80 -10.96
C PRO A 69 9.02 -2.24 -11.26
N GLN A 70 7.97 -3.02 -11.01
CA GLN A 70 6.59 -2.58 -11.20
C GLN A 70 6.23 -1.36 -10.33
N ILE A 71 6.77 -1.26 -9.11
CA ILE A 71 6.54 -0.08 -8.27
C ILE A 71 7.42 1.09 -8.73
N LEU A 72 8.64 0.81 -9.22
CA LEU A 72 9.50 1.84 -9.81
C LEU A 72 8.87 2.47 -11.06
N ASP A 73 8.17 1.68 -11.89
CA ASP A 73 7.44 2.19 -13.05
C ASP A 73 6.27 3.10 -12.65
N ILE A 74 5.66 2.86 -11.48
CA ILE A 74 4.65 3.76 -10.90
C ILE A 74 5.33 5.05 -10.43
N PHE A 75 6.48 4.96 -9.76
CA PHE A 75 7.18 6.08 -9.12
C PHE A 75 8.61 6.30 -9.67
N PRO A 76 8.80 6.60 -10.97
CA PRO A 76 10.12 6.52 -11.62
C PRO A 76 11.15 7.53 -11.10
N ASN A 77 10.70 8.61 -10.47
CA ASN A 77 11.55 9.68 -9.94
C ASN A 77 11.56 9.76 -8.41
N HIS A 78 10.97 8.78 -7.71
CA HIS A 78 10.99 8.78 -6.24
C HIS A 78 12.34 8.32 -5.72
N GLU A 79 12.86 9.02 -4.71
CA GLU A 79 14.00 8.54 -3.94
C GLU A 79 13.60 7.29 -3.14
N ILE A 80 14.46 6.27 -3.18
CA ILE A 80 14.30 5.06 -2.39
C ILE A 80 15.25 5.17 -1.19
N ILE A 81 14.70 5.10 0.01
CA ILE A 81 15.48 5.15 1.24
C ILE A 81 16.07 3.76 1.49
N GLU A 82 17.33 3.58 1.12
CA GLU A 82 18.11 2.36 1.41
C GLU A 82 18.56 2.35 2.87
N ARG A 83 18.34 1.21 3.53
CA ARG A 83 18.63 1.01 4.96
C ARG A 83 19.33 -0.32 5.20
N SER A 84 19.96 -0.45 6.37
CA SER A 84 20.44 -1.73 6.91
C SER A 84 19.61 -2.21 8.10
N SER A 85 18.86 -1.33 8.76
CA SER A 85 17.98 -1.68 9.87
C SER A 85 16.73 -2.40 9.38
N MET A 86 16.19 -3.32 10.19
CA MET A 86 14.88 -3.91 9.90
C MET A 86 13.73 -2.95 10.23
N ASN A 87 13.88 -2.15 11.29
CA ASN A 87 12.91 -1.12 11.63
C ASN A 87 13.19 0.16 10.84
N SER A 88 12.32 0.50 9.87
CA SER A 88 12.44 1.75 9.11
C SER A 88 12.46 2.99 10.02
N TRP A 89 11.76 2.95 11.15
CA TRP A 89 11.65 4.09 12.07
C TRP A 89 12.94 4.40 12.84
N GLU A 90 13.90 3.48 12.85
CA GLU A 90 15.25 3.72 13.40
C GLU A 90 16.16 4.49 12.44
N ASP A 91 15.78 4.62 11.17
CA ASP A 91 16.53 5.40 10.19
C ASP A 91 16.08 6.88 10.23
N PRO A 92 16.99 7.84 10.52
CA PRO A 92 16.63 9.25 10.56
C PRO A 92 16.06 9.79 9.24
N LYS A 93 16.55 9.31 8.08
CA LYS A 93 16.06 9.76 6.78
C LYS A 93 14.62 9.35 6.56
N PHE A 94 14.24 8.15 7.02
CA PHE A 94 12.86 7.70 6.97
C PHE A 94 11.95 8.59 7.84
N VAL A 95 12.35 8.88 9.07
CA VAL A 95 11.57 9.75 9.97
C VAL A 95 11.46 11.17 9.42
N GLU A 96 12.52 11.70 8.82
CA GLU A 96 12.52 12.98 8.12
C GLU A 96 11.58 13.00 6.92
N ALA A 97 11.61 11.96 6.08
CA ALA A 97 10.70 11.81 4.95
C ALA A 97 9.24 11.76 5.41
N VAL A 98 8.93 11.00 6.47
CA VAL A 98 7.58 10.94 7.06
C VAL A 98 7.13 12.32 7.52
N LYS A 99 7.97 13.06 8.26
CA LYS A 99 7.66 14.43 8.70
C LYS A 99 7.45 15.38 7.52
N ALA A 100 8.27 15.25 6.47
CA ALA A 100 8.21 16.10 5.27
C ALA A 100 6.90 15.93 4.49
N THR A 101 6.19 14.80 4.63
CA THR A 101 4.85 14.64 4.03
C THR A 101 3.83 15.63 4.59
N GLY A 102 4.02 16.09 5.83
CA GLY A 102 3.06 16.89 6.57
C GLY A 102 1.77 16.14 6.94
N ARG A 103 1.71 14.81 6.77
CA ARG A 103 0.49 14.02 6.92
C ARG A 103 0.41 13.34 8.27
N LYS A 104 -0.81 13.32 8.82
CA LYS A 104 -1.06 12.73 10.14
C LYS A 104 -1.40 11.24 10.05
N LYS A 105 -2.05 10.84 8.95
CA LYS A 105 -2.42 9.45 8.68
C LYS A 105 -1.36 8.79 7.82
N LEU A 106 -0.84 7.67 8.28
CA LEU A 106 0.19 6.90 7.58
C LEU A 106 -0.36 5.54 7.20
N ILE A 107 -0.32 5.22 5.91
CA ILE A 107 -0.81 3.97 5.36
C ILE A 107 0.41 3.09 5.06
N PHE A 108 0.54 1.99 5.79
CA PHE A 108 1.69 1.08 5.69
C PHE A 108 1.31 -0.19 4.92
N ALA A 109 2.15 -0.55 3.96
CA ALA A 109 2.22 -1.88 3.38
C ALA A 109 3.67 -2.32 3.33
N ALA A 110 3.97 -3.54 3.79
CA ALA A 110 5.36 -3.95 3.98
C ALA A 110 5.57 -5.47 3.97
N LEU A 111 6.82 -5.85 3.67
CA LEU A 111 7.33 -7.21 3.82
C LEU A 111 8.53 -7.23 4.80
N TRP A 112 8.55 -8.02 5.88
CA TRP A 112 7.49 -8.89 6.38
C TRP A 112 6.62 -8.22 7.44
N THR A 113 5.36 -8.65 7.52
CA THR A 113 4.37 -8.08 8.45
C THR A 113 4.85 -8.08 9.90
N GLU A 114 5.48 -9.16 10.35
CA GLU A 114 5.96 -9.34 11.73
C GLU A 114 7.21 -8.53 12.10
N VAL A 115 7.87 -7.93 11.11
CA VAL A 115 9.09 -7.13 11.31
C VAL A 115 8.93 -5.75 10.70
N CYS A 116 9.06 -5.65 9.37
CA CYS A 116 9.15 -4.38 8.64
C CYS A 116 7.82 -3.61 8.58
N LEU A 117 6.67 -4.26 8.83
CA LEU A 117 5.41 -3.56 9.13
C LEU A 117 5.32 -3.22 10.61
N ALA A 118 5.35 -4.25 11.47
CA ALA A 118 5.00 -4.09 12.88
C ALA A 118 5.89 -3.09 13.61
N PHE A 119 7.20 -3.09 13.38
CA PHE A 119 8.12 -2.24 14.12
C PHE A 119 7.92 -0.75 13.84
N PRO A 120 7.94 -0.28 12.57
CA PRO A 120 7.72 1.14 12.30
C PRO A 120 6.28 1.57 12.60
N VAL A 121 5.28 0.69 12.48
CA VAL A 121 3.89 1.01 12.88
C VAL A 121 3.81 1.33 14.37
N LEU A 122 4.43 0.52 15.24
CA LEU A 122 4.42 0.75 16.68
C LEU A 122 5.11 2.06 17.05
N GLU A 123 6.26 2.37 16.44
CA GLU A 123 6.98 3.62 16.69
C GLU A 123 6.25 4.84 16.08
N ALA A 124 5.56 4.69 14.95
CA ALA A 124 4.71 5.72 14.36
C ALA A 124 3.55 6.11 15.29
N ILE A 125 2.86 5.11 15.85
CA ILE A 125 1.78 5.32 16.82
C ILE A 125 2.32 6.02 18.07
N LYS A 126 3.47 5.57 18.58
CA LYS A 126 4.14 6.19 19.73
C LYS A 126 4.57 7.64 19.44
N ALA A 127 4.96 7.94 18.20
CA ALA A 127 5.21 9.31 17.72
C ALA A 127 3.92 10.10 17.45
N GLY A 128 2.75 9.51 17.70
CA GLY A 128 1.44 10.13 17.67
C GLY A 128 0.77 10.14 16.30
N TYR A 129 1.29 9.44 15.29
CA TYR A 129 0.62 9.30 13.99
C TYR A 129 -0.60 8.38 14.08
N GLU A 130 -1.58 8.61 13.22
CA GLU A 130 -2.70 7.69 13.02
C GLU A 130 -2.29 6.68 11.94
N VAL A 131 -2.32 5.39 12.25
CA VAL A 131 -1.71 4.38 11.38
C VAL A 131 -2.74 3.43 10.83
N TYR A 132 -2.69 3.22 9.52
CA TYR A 132 -3.51 2.28 8.77
C TYR A 132 -2.60 1.19 8.21
N ALA A 133 -2.83 -0.06 8.57
CA ALA A 133 -2.04 -1.20 8.11
C ALA A 133 -2.80 -1.93 7.00
N VAL A 134 -2.25 -1.94 5.78
CA VAL A 134 -2.89 -2.57 4.63
C VAL A 134 -2.59 -4.07 4.63
N ASP A 135 -3.56 -4.83 5.14
CA ASP A 135 -3.42 -6.24 5.48
C ASP A 135 -3.14 -7.09 4.22
N ASP A 136 -3.97 -6.92 3.20
CA ASP A 136 -3.92 -7.66 1.93
C ASP A 136 -2.80 -7.22 0.98
N ALA A 137 -2.11 -6.11 1.30
CA ALA A 137 -0.90 -5.64 0.62
C ALA A 137 0.37 -5.86 1.46
N SER A 138 0.27 -6.65 2.54
CA SER A 138 1.39 -7.03 3.40
C SER A 138 1.48 -8.55 3.50
N GLY A 139 2.67 -9.07 3.79
CA GLY A 139 2.87 -10.53 3.85
C GLY A 139 3.90 -10.91 4.89
N GLY A 140 3.54 -11.87 5.76
CA GLY A 140 4.45 -12.50 6.70
C GLY A 140 4.95 -13.87 6.27
N THR A 141 5.96 -14.38 6.99
CA THR A 141 6.64 -15.67 6.72
C THR A 141 5.78 -16.90 6.94
N SER A 142 4.66 -16.74 7.64
CA SER A 142 3.61 -17.73 7.80
C SER A 142 2.31 -16.99 8.11
N LEU A 143 1.17 -17.65 7.90
CA LEU A 143 -0.13 -17.10 8.29
C LEU A 143 -0.16 -16.79 9.80
N THR A 144 0.44 -17.63 10.64
CA THR A 144 0.52 -17.39 12.09
C THR A 144 1.33 -16.14 12.43
N ALA A 145 2.50 -15.95 11.82
CA ALA A 145 3.36 -14.80 12.07
C ALA A 145 2.68 -13.49 11.65
N HIS A 146 2.11 -13.48 10.44
CA HIS A 146 1.33 -12.37 9.90
C HIS A 146 0.15 -12.00 10.83
N ASN A 147 -0.69 -12.97 11.18
CA ASN A 147 -1.86 -12.74 12.05
C ASN A 147 -1.48 -12.30 13.47
N ALA A 148 -0.36 -12.79 14.01
CA ALA A 148 0.14 -12.35 15.31
C ALA A 148 0.59 -10.88 15.26
N ALA A 149 1.27 -10.48 14.20
CA ALA A 149 1.74 -9.12 14.01
C ALA A 149 0.61 -8.13 13.75
N MET A 150 -0.35 -8.48 12.89
CA MET A 150 -1.53 -7.64 12.63
C MET A 150 -2.35 -7.40 13.91
N ARG A 151 -2.62 -8.47 14.69
CA ARG A 151 -3.28 -8.32 16.00
C ARG A 151 -2.49 -7.44 16.97
N ARG A 152 -1.15 -7.53 16.96
CA ARG A 152 -0.29 -6.72 17.83
C ARG A 152 -0.39 -5.24 17.48
N VAL A 153 -0.34 -4.88 16.19
CA VAL A 153 -0.45 -3.46 15.78
C VAL A 153 -1.87 -2.93 15.97
N GLU A 154 -2.89 -3.76 15.75
CA GLU A 154 -4.29 -3.43 16.04
C GLU A 154 -4.48 -3.11 17.54
N GLN A 155 -3.97 -3.97 18.43
CA GLN A 155 -3.98 -3.73 19.89
C GLN A 155 -3.25 -2.45 20.29
N ALA A 156 -2.24 -2.04 19.53
CA ALA A 156 -1.52 -0.78 19.75
C ALA A 156 -2.28 0.45 19.21
N GLY A 157 -3.33 0.26 18.42
CA GLY A 157 -4.17 1.32 17.87
C GLY A 157 -4.03 1.56 16.37
N ALA A 158 -3.31 0.70 15.62
CA ALA A 158 -3.37 0.71 14.16
C ALA A 158 -4.76 0.26 13.68
N ILE A 159 -5.16 0.74 12.52
CA ILE A 159 -6.43 0.39 11.87
C ILE A 159 -6.12 -0.54 10.69
N PRO A 160 -6.44 -1.85 10.76
CA PRO A 160 -6.32 -2.73 9.61
C PRO A 160 -7.29 -2.30 8.50
N VAL A 161 -6.79 -2.24 7.25
CA VAL A 161 -7.59 -1.94 6.05
C VAL A 161 -7.12 -2.83 4.89
N THR A 162 -7.84 -2.78 3.77
CA THR A 162 -7.44 -3.44 2.51
C THR A 162 -7.13 -2.42 1.42
N ALA A 163 -6.38 -2.83 0.40
CA ALA A 163 -5.98 -1.95 -0.70
C ALA A 163 -7.19 -1.36 -1.44
N ILE A 164 -8.23 -2.18 -1.69
CA ILE A 164 -9.47 -1.71 -2.31
C ILE A 164 -10.25 -0.73 -1.43
N GLN A 165 -10.23 -0.94 -0.11
CA GLN A 165 -10.85 0.01 0.82
C GLN A 165 -10.15 1.37 0.72
N VAL A 166 -8.81 1.42 0.73
CA VAL A 166 -8.05 2.68 0.58
C VAL A 166 -8.40 3.40 -0.73
N LEU A 167 -8.44 2.69 -1.86
CA LEU A 167 -8.83 3.27 -3.16
C LEU A 167 -10.22 3.92 -3.11
N LEU A 168 -11.22 3.20 -2.61
CA LEU A 168 -12.60 3.67 -2.58
C LEU A 168 -12.81 4.76 -1.51
N GLU A 169 -12.00 4.73 -0.45
CA GLU A 169 -11.89 5.81 0.52
C GLU A 169 -11.30 7.09 -0.10
N TYR A 170 -10.41 7.02 -1.09
CA TYR A 170 -9.99 8.22 -1.81
C TYR A 170 -11.03 8.71 -2.80
N GLN A 171 -11.67 7.81 -3.56
CA GLN A 171 -12.69 8.20 -4.54
C GLN A 171 -13.89 8.88 -3.89
N ARG A 172 -14.36 8.34 -2.75
CA ARG A 172 -15.54 8.76 -1.95
C ARG A 172 -16.89 8.73 -2.65
N ASP A 173 -16.99 9.38 -3.80
CA ASP A 173 -18.22 9.62 -4.52
C ASP A 173 -17.99 9.39 -6.02
N TRP A 174 -18.89 8.65 -6.66
CA TRP A 174 -18.87 8.40 -8.10
C TRP A 174 -19.25 9.63 -8.94
N ALA A 175 -19.74 10.69 -8.28
CA ALA A 175 -19.91 12.02 -8.86
C ALA A 175 -18.56 12.76 -9.07
N HIS A 176 -17.48 12.37 -8.37
CA HIS A 176 -16.15 12.95 -8.60
C HIS A 176 -15.55 12.43 -9.90
N LYS A 177 -15.77 13.18 -11.00
CA LYS A 177 -15.41 12.75 -12.36
C LYS A 177 -13.93 12.88 -12.69
N ASP A 178 -13.20 13.78 -12.03
CA ASP A 178 -11.79 14.03 -12.33
C ASP A 178 -10.90 12.78 -12.12
N THR A 179 -11.27 11.92 -11.17
CA THR A 179 -10.56 10.66 -10.87
C THR A 179 -11.29 9.41 -11.32
N TYR A 180 -12.56 9.54 -11.76
CA TYR A 180 -13.46 8.41 -12.01
C TYR A 180 -12.89 7.41 -13.01
N ASP A 181 -12.44 7.87 -14.18
CA ASP A 181 -11.93 6.99 -15.23
C ASP A 181 -10.65 6.28 -14.78
N ALA A 182 -9.74 6.99 -14.11
CA ALA A 182 -8.51 6.40 -13.58
C ALA A 182 -8.80 5.33 -12.52
N VAL A 183 -9.77 5.57 -11.63
CA VAL A 183 -10.23 4.57 -10.65
C VAL A 183 -10.87 3.36 -11.32
N MET A 184 -11.70 3.57 -12.34
CA MET A 184 -12.32 2.47 -13.09
C MET A 184 -11.27 1.60 -13.78
N GLU A 185 -10.21 2.20 -14.34
CA GLU A 185 -9.12 1.43 -14.93
C GLU A 185 -8.37 0.60 -13.88
N ILE A 186 -8.07 1.15 -12.70
CA ILE A 186 -7.46 0.39 -11.59
C ILE A 186 -8.38 -0.76 -11.16
N VAL A 187 -9.68 -0.51 -11.03
CA VAL A 187 -10.68 -1.52 -10.65
C VAL A 187 -10.72 -2.65 -11.68
N LYS A 188 -10.81 -2.32 -12.97
CA LYS A 188 -10.81 -3.30 -14.06
C LYS A 188 -9.56 -4.18 -14.04
N GLU A 189 -8.40 -3.58 -13.78
CA GLU A 189 -7.12 -4.29 -13.79
C GLU A 189 -6.90 -5.17 -12.55
N HIS A 190 -7.25 -4.67 -11.36
CA HIS A 190 -6.76 -5.24 -10.10
C HIS A 190 -7.82 -5.88 -9.19
N THR A 191 -9.11 -5.83 -9.54
CA THR A 191 -10.19 -6.33 -8.65
C THR A 191 -10.93 -7.55 -9.18
N GLY A 192 -10.37 -8.24 -10.18
CA GLY A 192 -10.87 -9.52 -10.68
C GLY A 192 -12.35 -9.45 -11.08
N ALA A 193 -13.21 -10.17 -10.37
CA ALA A 193 -14.63 -10.24 -10.65
C ALA A 193 -15.34 -8.87 -10.60
N TYR A 194 -14.93 -7.97 -9.69
CA TYR A 194 -15.51 -6.62 -9.66
C TYR A 194 -15.13 -5.84 -10.94
N GLY A 195 -13.86 -5.90 -11.34
CA GLY A 195 -13.39 -5.35 -12.61
C GLY A 195 -14.12 -5.91 -13.83
N GLN A 196 -14.37 -7.23 -13.87
CA GLN A 196 -15.19 -7.86 -14.91
C GLN A 196 -16.64 -7.34 -14.91
N GLY A 197 -17.21 -7.10 -13.74
CA GLY A 197 -18.54 -6.48 -13.62
C GLY A 197 -18.57 -5.04 -14.19
N VAL A 198 -17.52 -4.26 -13.95
CA VAL A 198 -17.38 -2.92 -14.55
C VAL A 198 -17.28 -3.02 -16.07
N GLU A 199 -16.44 -3.90 -16.60
CA GLU A 199 -16.30 -4.07 -18.05
C GLU A 199 -17.61 -4.57 -18.70
N TYR A 200 -18.30 -5.50 -18.04
CA TYR A 200 -19.64 -5.92 -18.44
C TYR A 200 -20.62 -4.75 -18.51
N ALA A 201 -20.67 -3.90 -17.48
CA ALA A 201 -21.59 -2.75 -17.47
C ALA A 201 -21.25 -1.75 -18.60
N TYR A 202 -19.97 -1.44 -18.80
CA TYR A 202 -19.54 -0.52 -19.86
C TYR A 202 -19.92 -1.04 -21.24
N THR A 203 -19.70 -2.32 -21.50
CA THR A 203 -19.95 -2.93 -22.81
C THR A 203 -21.43 -3.20 -23.04
N MET A 204 -22.12 -3.85 -22.10
CA MET A 204 -23.47 -4.35 -22.30
C MET A 204 -24.56 -3.33 -21.95
N VAL A 205 -24.31 -2.44 -20.99
CA VAL A 205 -25.30 -1.44 -20.54
C VAL A 205 -25.06 -0.10 -21.21
N HIS A 206 -23.81 0.31 -21.37
CA HIS A 206 -23.46 1.63 -21.93
C HIS A 206 -22.97 1.58 -23.39
N GLY A 207 -22.89 0.40 -24.01
CA GLY A 207 -22.57 0.24 -25.43
C GLY A 207 -21.13 0.57 -25.81
N ALA A 208 -20.21 0.61 -24.83
CA ALA A 208 -18.78 0.77 -25.11
C ALA A 208 -18.23 -0.47 -25.84
N LEU A 209 -17.17 -0.28 -26.63
CA LEU A 209 -16.42 -1.42 -27.15
C LEU A 209 -15.65 -2.09 -26.01
N PRO A 210 -15.50 -3.43 -26.03
CA PRO A 210 -14.65 -4.11 -25.07
C PRO A 210 -13.21 -3.58 -25.17
N SER A 211 -12.61 -3.27 -24.03
CA SER A 211 -11.24 -2.77 -23.96
C SER A 211 -10.26 -3.79 -24.54
N ARG A 212 -9.40 -3.34 -25.45
CA ARG A 212 -8.33 -4.13 -26.07
C ARG A 212 -6.93 -3.69 -25.62
N LYS A 213 -6.79 -2.95 -24.51
CA LYS A 213 -5.46 -2.54 -24.03
C LYS A 213 -4.61 -3.81 -23.86
N ILE A 214 -3.57 -3.93 -24.69
CA ILE A 214 -2.55 -5.00 -24.67
C ILE A 214 -1.51 -4.60 -23.63
#